data_AF-A0A7X6JBN1-F1
#
_entry.id   AF-A0A7X6JBN1-F1
#
_cell.length_a   1.000
_cell.length_b   1.000
_cell.length_c   1.000
_cell.angle_alpha   90.00
_cell.angle_beta   90.00
_cell.angle_gamma   90.00
#
_symmetry.space_group_name_H-M   'P 1'
#
loop_
_entity.id
_entity.type
_entity.pdbx_description
1 polymer ?
#
loop_
_entity_poly.entity_id
_entity_poly.type
_entity_poly.pdbx_seq_one_letter_code
_entity_poly.pdbx_strand_id
1 'polypeptide(L)'
;MSAGSEPLFNIDVSDKAAISFSNGVNESYAYTSDYKIRASTTGSTKRAWGILVSKSLTAPTIFGFDGSQGGSLSIFTEGDKAHGAQVGAKGSNADGNDKSVLTLGGRVSVSTIGVDSYGLHAIDGGTINSEASISTRGKNGFGAFAESYSTINQTGGSIKTTGQNGHALREQ
;
A
#
# COMPACT_ATOMS: atom_id res chain seq x y z
N MET A 1 -28.01 3.08 -0.71
CA MET A 1 -26.68 3.56 -0.30
C MET A 1 -26.57 3.38 1.20
N SER A 2 -25.94 2.31 1.67
CA SER A 2 -25.73 2.08 3.09
C SER A 2 -24.29 2.51 3.38
N ALA A 3 -24.13 3.63 4.08
CA ALA A 3 -22.84 3.99 4.66
C ALA A 3 -22.50 2.91 5.70
N GLY A 4 -21.55 2.04 5.37
CA GLY A 4 -20.95 1.13 6.34
C GLY A 4 -20.36 1.96 7.48
N SER A 5 -20.57 1.50 8.71
CA SER A 5 -20.05 2.13 9.92
C SER A 5 -18.58 2.56 9.76
N GLU A 6 -18.30 3.83 10.04
CA GLU A 6 -16.95 4.42 10.12
C GLU A 6 -16.02 3.51 10.91
N PRO A 7 -15.00 2.91 10.30
CA PRO A 7 -14.13 2.03 11.05
C PRO A 7 -13.13 2.85 11.86
N LEU A 8 -13.12 2.63 13.18
CA LEU A 8 -12.16 3.21 14.12
C LEU A 8 -10.78 2.54 13.94
N PHE A 9 -9.98 2.98 12.96
CA PHE A 9 -8.71 2.33 12.65
C PHE A 9 -7.50 3.08 13.25
N ASN A 10 -7.29 2.88 14.55
CA ASN A 10 -5.93 2.82 15.08
C ASN A 10 -5.52 1.34 15.08
N ILE A 11 -4.90 0.90 13.98
CA ILE A 11 -4.48 -0.50 13.81
C ILE A 11 -2.98 -0.60 14.11
N ASP A 12 -2.58 -1.55 14.95
CA ASP A 12 -1.19 -1.95 15.15
C ASP A 12 -1.08 -3.46 15.00
N VAL A 13 -0.23 -3.92 14.07
CA VAL A 13 -0.06 -5.34 13.73
C VAL A 13 1.40 -5.69 13.49
N SER A 14 1.73 -6.97 13.69
CA SER A 14 3.02 -7.54 13.33
C SER A 14 2.88 -8.72 12.36
N ASP A 15 3.80 -8.80 11.41
CA ASP A 15 4.00 -9.92 10.46
C ASP A 15 2.75 -10.26 9.63
N LYS A 16 1.89 -9.28 9.41
CA LYS A 16 0.67 -9.37 8.59
C LYS A 16 0.30 -8.01 8.01
N ALA A 17 -0.70 -7.99 7.13
CA ALA A 17 -1.29 -6.75 6.68
C ALA A 17 -2.23 -6.16 7.76
N ALA A 18 -2.19 -4.85 7.96
CA ALA A 18 -3.17 -4.16 8.80
C ALA A 18 -4.55 -4.14 8.12
N ILE A 19 -4.56 -3.88 6.81
CA ILE A 19 -5.74 -3.98 5.95
C ILE A 19 -5.42 -4.93 4.80
N SER A 20 -6.28 -5.92 4.60
CA SER A 20 -6.14 -6.91 3.52
C SER A 20 -7.45 -7.12 2.80
N PHE A 21 -7.46 -6.99 1.48
CA PHE A 21 -8.59 -7.38 0.64
C PHE A 21 -8.14 -8.30 -0.50
N SER A 22 -8.77 -9.46 -0.59
CA SER A 22 -8.49 -10.50 -1.60
C SER A 22 -9.75 -11.25 -2.03
N ASN A 23 -10.90 -10.60 -1.88
CA ASN A 23 -12.23 -11.19 -2.03
C ASN A 23 -12.93 -10.79 -3.34
N GLY A 24 -12.28 -10.01 -4.21
CA GLY A 24 -12.83 -9.62 -5.51
C GLY A 24 -13.99 -8.63 -5.40
N VAL A 25 -14.05 -7.90 -4.28
CA VAL A 25 -15.07 -6.87 -4.05
C VAL A 25 -14.56 -5.50 -4.50
N ASN A 26 -15.52 -4.59 -4.67
CA ASN A 26 -15.26 -3.17 -4.92
C ASN A 26 -15.67 -2.37 -3.68
N GLU A 27 -14.69 -1.84 -2.95
CA GLU A 27 -14.92 -1.05 -1.74
C GLU A 27 -14.13 0.26 -1.79
N SER A 28 -14.76 1.37 -1.40
CA SER A 28 -14.08 2.65 -1.20
C SER A 28 -14.52 3.23 0.13
N TYR A 29 -13.56 3.69 0.92
CA TYR A 29 -13.79 4.29 2.22
C TYR A 29 -13.41 5.77 2.19
N ALA A 30 -14.32 6.61 2.68
CA ALA A 30 -14.03 8.00 2.99
C ALA A 30 -13.52 8.11 4.43
N TYR A 31 -12.77 9.17 4.73
CA TYR A 31 -12.35 9.49 6.10
C TYR A 31 -13.05 10.75 6.58
N THR A 32 -13.78 10.66 7.69
CA THR A 32 -14.29 11.83 8.41
C THR A 32 -13.42 12.21 9.62
N SER A 33 -12.45 11.36 9.98
CA SER A 33 -11.51 11.53 11.09
C SER A 33 -10.08 11.19 10.68
N ASP A 34 -9.10 11.48 11.55
CA ASP A 34 -7.71 11.06 11.36
C ASP A 34 -7.49 9.61 11.83
N TYR A 35 -6.98 8.77 10.94
CA TYR A 35 -6.70 7.35 11.19
C TYR A 35 -5.22 7.02 11.12
N LYS A 36 -4.78 6.01 11.89
CA LYS A 36 -3.39 5.58 11.95
C LYS A 36 -3.26 4.07 11.81
N ILE A 37 -2.42 3.64 10.89
CA ILE A 37 -2.02 2.26 10.69
C ILE A 37 -0.54 2.13 11.03
N ARG A 38 -0.22 1.13 11.85
CA ARG A 38 1.13 0.66 12.11
C ARG A 38 1.24 -0.82 11.75
N ALA A 39 2.21 -1.16 10.91
CA ALA A 39 2.52 -2.56 10.58
C ALA A 39 4.03 -2.81 10.71
N SER A 40 4.42 -3.78 11.52
CA SER A 40 5.83 -4.10 11.81
C SER A 40 6.21 -5.52 11.41
N THR A 41 7.49 -5.79 11.15
CA THR A 41 8.03 -7.16 11.07
C THR A 41 8.89 -7.50 12.29
N THR A 42 8.82 -8.75 12.75
CA THR A 42 9.65 -9.27 13.86
C THR A 42 10.98 -9.88 13.41
N GLY A 43 11.27 -9.89 12.10
CA GLY A 43 12.53 -10.41 11.56
C GLY A 43 12.65 -10.28 10.03
N SER A 44 13.87 -10.44 9.52
CA SER A 44 14.26 -10.14 8.12
C SER A 44 13.67 -11.04 7.04
N THR A 45 13.01 -12.13 7.43
CA THR A 45 12.29 -13.04 6.51
C THR A 45 10.78 -12.81 6.51
N LYS A 46 10.27 -12.03 7.46
CA LYS A 46 8.85 -11.73 7.59
C LYS A 46 8.48 -10.55 6.69
N ARG A 47 7.17 -10.37 6.51
CA ARG A 47 6.60 -9.22 5.81
C ARG A 47 5.40 -8.72 6.58
N ALA A 48 5.19 -7.41 6.49
CA ALA A 48 4.01 -6.74 7.00
C ALA A 48 3.60 -5.70 5.98
N TRP A 49 2.32 -5.35 5.98
CA TRP A 49 1.76 -4.37 5.06
C TRP A 49 0.88 -3.40 5.81
N GLY A 50 0.94 -2.11 5.48
CA GLY A 50 -0.15 -1.21 5.85
C GLY A 50 -1.42 -1.65 5.13
N ILE A 51 -1.34 -1.76 3.80
CA ILE A 51 -2.43 -2.24 2.94
C ILE A 51 -1.89 -3.32 1.99
N LEU A 52 -2.63 -4.42 1.86
CA LEU A 52 -2.41 -5.45 0.85
C LEU A 52 -3.71 -5.71 0.09
N VAL A 53 -3.71 -5.50 -1.22
CA VAL A 53 -4.85 -5.76 -2.10
C VAL A 53 -4.43 -6.77 -3.15
N SER A 54 -5.21 -7.82 -3.38
CA SER A 54 -4.97 -8.79 -4.45
C SER A 54 -6.28 -9.32 -5.00
N LYS A 55 -6.25 -10.05 -6.12
CA LYS A 55 -7.45 -10.71 -6.63
C LYS A 55 -7.96 -11.80 -5.68
N SER A 56 -9.22 -12.16 -5.85
CA SER A 56 -9.76 -13.45 -5.41
C SER A 56 -9.43 -14.54 -6.43
N LEU A 57 -10.02 -15.73 -6.25
CA LEU A 57 -9.91 -16.82 -7.21
C LEU A 57 -10.51 -16.49 -8.58
N THR A 58 -11.47 -15.56 -8.64
CA THR A 58 -12.29 -15.33 -9.85
C THR A 58 -12.37 -13.87 -10.29
N ALA A 59 -11.97 -12.91 -9.44
CA ALA A 59 -12.12 -11.49 -9.75
C ALA A 59 -11.02 -10.63 -9.11
N PRO A 60 -10.58 -9.56 -9.80
CA PRO A 60 -9.76 -8.50 -9.21
C PRO A 60 -10.47 -7.81 -8.04
N THR A 61 -9.71 -7.31 -7.08
CA THR A 61 -10.25 -6.49 -5.99
C THR A 61 -10.02 -5.01 -6.31
N ILE A 62 -11.04 -4.17 -6.15
CA ILE A 62 -10.89 -2.72 -6.25
C ILE A 62 -11.10 -2.14 -4.85
N PHE A 63 -10.06 -1.54 -4.31
CA PHE A 63 -10.08 -0.97 -2.98
C PHE A 63 -9.62 0.49 -3.02
N GLY A 64 -10.28 1.36 -2.26
CA GLY A 64 -10.05 2.79 -2.35
C GLY A 64 -10.16 3.53 -1.02
N PHE A 65 -9.38 4.59 -0.94
CA PHE A 65 -9.39 5.56 0.12
C PHE A 65 -9.37 6.96 -0.50
N ASP A 66 -10.54 7.55 -0.76
CA ASP A 66 -10.63 8.76 -1.60
C ASP A 66 -10.33 10.08 -0.86
N GLY A 67 -10.26 10.07 0.48
CA GLY A 67 -9.90 11.26 1.27
C GLY A 67 -10.84 12.46 1.14
N SER A 68 -12.05 12.27 0.60
CA SER A 68 -12.94 13.36 0.20
C SER A 68 -13.67 14.08 1.34
N GLN A 69 -13.72 13.50 2.55
CA GLN A 69 -14.59 13.96 3.66
C GLN A 69 -13.86 14.63 4.83
N GLY A 70 -12.59 15.04 4.64
CA GLY A 70 -11.87 15.94 5.56
C GLY A 70 -10.90 15.30 6.54
N GLY A 71 -10.96 13.98 6.77
CA GLY A 71 -9.99 13.23 7.57
C GLY A 71 -8.68 12.88 6.83
N SER A 72 -7.72 12.30 7.54
CA SER A 72 -6.44 11.81 6.98
C SER A 72 -6.16 10.35 7.35
N LEU A 73 -5.34 9.66 6.56
CA LEU A 73 -4.81 8.34 6.91
C LEU A 73 -3.29 8.39 6.95
N SER A 74 -2.72 8.01 8.09
CA SER A 74 -1.28 7.81 8.24
C SER A 74 -0.96 6.32 8.30
N ILE A 75 -0.23 5.83 7.30
CA ILE A 75 0.30 4.48 7.23
C ILE A 75 1.77 4.51 7.59
N PHE A 76 2.16 3.85 8.68
CA PHE A 76 3.54 3.72 9.11
C PHE A 76 3.94 2.25 9.15
N THR A 77 5.06 1.91 8.50
CA THR A 77 5.60 0.55 8.55
C THR A 77 7.08 0.51 8.90
N GLU A 78 7.44 -0.53 9.66
CA GLU A 78 8.79 -0.71 10.19
C GLU A 78 9.22 -2.17 10.20
N GLY A 79 10.52 -2.39 10.36
CA GLY A 79 11.11 -3.72 10.20
C GLY A 79 11.34 -4.09 8.73
N ASP A 80 12.30 -4.97 8.50
CA ASP A 80 12.73 -5.38 7.17
C ASP A 80 11.56 -5.91 6.34
N LYS A 81 11.54 -5.53 5.06
CA LYS A 81 10.52 -5.93 4.07
C LYS A 81 9.09 -5.59 4.46
N ALA A 82 8.88 -4.63 5.37
CA ALA A 82 7.57 -4.06 5.62
C ALA A 82 7.20 -3.08 4.50
N HIS A 83 6.00 -3.21 3.93
CA HIS A 83 5.55 -2.39 2.80
C HIS A 83 4.41 -1.46 3.25
N GLY A 84 4.39 -0.23 2.74
CA GLY A 84 3.32 0.71 3.04
C GLY A 84 2.00 0.24 2.45
N ALA A 85 1.92 0.22 1.12
CA ALA A 85 0.80 -0.31 0.38
C ALA A 85 1.27 -1.19 -0.78
N GLN A 86 0.63 -2.35 -0.95
CA GLN A 86 0.90 -3.26 -2.05
C GLN A 86 -0.39 -3.67 -2.76
N VAL A 87 -0.32 -3.74 -4.09
CA VAL A 87 -1.36 -4.32 -4.95
C VAL A 87 -0.77 -5.44 -5.78
N GLY A 88 -1.49 -6.55 -5.82
CA GLY A 88 -1.01 -7.82 -6.36
C GLY A 88 -0.36 -8.67 -5.28
N ALA A 89 -0.67 -9.96 -5.32
CA ALA A 89 0.08 -10.96 -4.55
C ALA A 89 1.20 -11.52 -5.42
N LYS A 90 2.46 -11.42 -4.97
CA LYS A 90 3.56 -12.09 -5.67
C LYS A 90 3.40 -13.61 -5.55
N GLY A 91 2.95 -14.25 -6.62
CA GLY A 91 3.34 -15.63 -6.93
C GLY A 91 4.76 -15.66 -7.52
N SER A 92 5.42 -16.82 -7.51
CA SER A 92 6.75 -16.98 -8.11
C SER A 92 6.78 -16.76 -9.64
N ASN A 93 5.62 -16.74 -10.29
CA ASN A 93 5.43 -16.52 -11.72
C ASN A 93 4.29 -15.52 -11.93
N ALA A 94 4.60 -14.23 -12.02
CA ALA A 94 3.61 -13.21 -12.35
C ALA A 94 3.12 -13.43 -13.80
N ASP A 95 1.81 -13.51 -13.98
CA ASP A 95 1.14 -13.66 -15.28
C ASP A 95 0.36 -12.39 -15.68
N GLY A 96 0.34 -11.39 -14.79
CA GLY A 96 -0.34 -10.13 -15.00
C GLY A 96 -1.85 -10.20 -14.78
N ASN A 97 -2.40 -11.31 -14.26
CA ASN A 97 -3.83 -11.52 -14.10
C ASN A 97 -4.38 -11.10 -12.73
N ASP A 98 -3.61 -10.49 -11.82
CA ASP A 98 -4.18 -9.96 -10.58
C ASP A 98 -5.16 -8.82 -10.89
N LYS A 99 -4.72 -7.83 -11.69
CA LYS A 99 -5.51 -6.68 -12.15
C LYS A 99 -6.23 -5.89 -11.05
N SER A 100 -5.91 -6.13 -9.77
CA SER A 100 -6.51 -5.39 -8.67
C SER A 100 -6.08 -3.94 -8.70
N VAL A 101 -6.87 -3.09 -8.05
CA VAL A 101 -6.66 -1.66 -8.03
C VAL A 101 -6.70 -1.16 -6.60
N LEU A 102 -5.71 -0.36 -6.21
CA LEU A 102 -5.73 0.46 -5.01
C LEU A 102 -5.80 1.93 -5.39
N THR A 103 -6.70 2.68 -4.75
CA THR A 103 -6.73 4.15 -4.84
C THR A 103 -6.38 4.77 -3.50
N LEU A 104 -5.39 5.67 -3.46
CA LEU A 104 -4.99 6.43 -2.28
C LEU A 104 -5.13 7.94 -2.56
N GLY A 105 -6.05 8.62 -1.88
CA GLY A 105 -6.31 10.05 -2.05
C GLY A 105 -5.24 10.95 -1.40
N GLY A 106 -5.29 12.25 -1.72
CA GLY A 106 -4.24 13.21 -1.36
C GLY A 106 -3.99 13.44 0.14
N ARG A 107 -4.91 12.99 1.01
CA ARG A 107 -4.78 13.05 2.48
C ARG A 107 -4.20 11.77 3.09
N VAL A 108 -3.77 10.83 2.27
CA VAL A 108 -3.05 9.64 2.71
C VAL A 108 -1.55 9.98 2.80
N SER A 109 -0.92 9.53 3.88
CA SER A 109 0.53 9.54 4.03
C SER A 109 1.04 8.13 4.30
N VAL A 110 2.14 7.77 3.65
CA VAL A 110 2.78 6.44 3.77
C VAL A 110 4.23 6.64 4.15
N SER A 111 4.66 6.05 5.25
CA SER A 111 6.03 6.12 5.74
C SER A 111 6.58 4.73 6.03
N THR A 112 7.69 4.36 5.41
CA THR A 112 8.38 3.08 5.66
C THR A 112 9.83 3.31 6.10
N ILE A 113 10.31 2.54 7.08
CA ILE A 113 11.67 2.72 7.61
C ILE A 113 12.57 1.48 7.58
N GLY A 114 12.03 0.29 7.26
CA GLY A 114 12.78 -0.97 7.26
C GLY A 114 13.67 -1.19 6.04
N VAL A 115 14.66 -2.08 6.13
CA VAL A 115 15.50 -2.47 4.99
C VAL A 115 14.63 -3.19 3.94
N ASP A 116 14.90 -2.93 2.65
CA ASP A 116 14.11 -3.47 1.54
C ASP A 116 12.59 -3.18 1.67
N SER A 117 12.22 -2.05 2.29
CA SER A 117 10.83 -1.61 2.44
C SER A 117 10.36 -0.78 1.26
N TYR A 118 9.10 -0.97 0.85
CA TYR A 118 8.53 -0.25 -0.27
C TYR A 118 7.35 0.60 0.20
N GLY A 119 7.32 1.88 -0.16
CA GLY A 119 6.19 2.78 0.12
C GLY A 119 4.95 2.31 -0.63
N LEU A 120 5.04 2.32 -1.96
CA LEU A 120 4.04 1.77 -2.87
C LEU A 120 4.67 0.62 -3.69
N HIS A 121 3.99 -0.51 -3.75
CA HIS A 121 4.44 -1.68 -4.53
C HIS A 121 3.30 -2.24 -5.37
N ALA A 122 3.39 -2.12 -6.68
CA ALA A 122 2.45 -2.78 -7.59
C ALA A 122 3.14 -3.98 -8.23
N ILE A 123 2.45 -5.13 -8.26
CA ILE A 123 2.97 -6.38 -8.81
C ILE A 123 1.88 -7.21 -9.48
N ASP A 124 2.28 -8.09 -10.40
CA ASP A 124 1.43 -9.11 -11.05
C ASP A 124 0.18 -8.53 -11.74
N GLY A 125 0.35 -7.41 -12.45
CA GLY A 125 -0.77 -6.73 -13.10
C GLY A 125 -1.56 -5.79 -12.19
N GLY A 126 -1.17 -5.64 -10.92
CA GLY A 126 -1.79 -4.69 -10.00
C GLY A 126 -1.62 -3.23 -10.42
N THR A 127 -2.58 -2.39 -10.05
CA THR A 127 -2.54 -0.94 -10.31
C THR A 127 -2.70 -0.16 -9.00
N ILE A 128 -1.83 0.85 -8.79
CA ILE A 128 -2.00 1.83 -7.72
C ILE A 128 -2.26 3.19 -8.34
N ASN A 129 -3.40 3.81 -8.02
CA ASN A 129 -3.67 5.22 -8.28
C ASN A 129 -3.45 5.99 -6.98
N SER A 130 -2.55 6.97 -6.97
CA SER A 130 -2.13 7.61 -5.73
C SER A 130 -1.89 9.11 -5.87
N GLU A 131 -2.48 9.84 -4.93
CA GLU A 131 -2.18 11.24 -4.63
C GLU A 131 -1.44 11.36 -3.28
N ALA A 132 -1.13 10.24 -2.65
CA ALA A 132 -0.59 10.17 -1.29
C ALA A 132 0.84 10.71 -1.19
N SER A 133 1.22 11.19 -0.01
CA SER A 133 2.63 11.53 0.29
C SER A 133 3.39 10.33 0.81
N ILE A 134 4.52 9.99 0.19
CA ILE A 134 5.30 8.78 0.44
C ILE A 134 6.69 9.16 0.98
N SER A 135 7.10 8.54 2.09
CA SER A 135 8.44 8.70 2.69
C SER A 135 9.07 7.33 2.96
N THR A 136 10.22 7.04 2.38
CA THR A 136 10.95 5.78 2.63
C THR A 136 12.38 6.03 3.08
N ARG A 137 12.81 5.36 4.15
CA ARG A 137 14.10 5.67 4.83
C ARG A 137 15.04 4.49 4.97
N GLY A 138 14.57 3.26 4.80
CA GLY A 138 15.42 2.08 4.95
C GLY A 138 16.37 1.86 3.77
N LYS A 139 17.47 1.14 4.03
CA LYS A 139 18.43 0.74 3.00
C LYS A 139 17.72 -0.07 1.90
N ASN A 140 18.07 0.20 0.64
CA ASN A 140 17.44 -0.37 -0.56
C ASN A 140 15.92 -0.14 -0.61
N GLY A 141 15.41 0.89 0.07
CA GLY A 141 13.98 1.19 0.08
C GLY A 141 13.51 1.81 -1.23
N PHE A 142 12.27 1.51 -1.62
CA PHE A 142 11.63 2.09 -2.81
C PHE A 142 10.47 2.99 -2.41
N GLY A 143 10.43 4.21 -2.93
CA GLY A 143 9.28 5.10 -2.77
C GLY A 143 8.05 4.50 -3.45
N ALA A 144 8.11 4.37 -4.76
CA ALA A 144 7.17 3.65 -5.59
C ALA A 144 7.90 2.67 -6.50
N PHE A 145 7.45 1.41 -6.50
CA PHE A 145 8.00 0.35 -7.35
C PHE A 145 6.87 -0.41 -8.05
N ALA A 146 6.78 -0.27 -9.37
CA ALA A 146 5.94 -1.10 -10.21
C ALA A 146 6.80 -2.21 -10.80
N GLU A 147 6.47 -3.48 -10.58
CA GLU A 147 7.10 -4.59 -11.30
C GLU A 147 6.08 -5.56 -11.90
N SER A 148 6.47 -6.31 -12.94
CA SER A 148 5.69 -7.43 -13.49
C SER A 148 4.26 -7.05 -13.93
N TYR A 149 4.14 -6.39 -15.09
CA TYR A 149 2.88 -5.99 -15.74
C TYR A 149 2.03 -4.97 -14.97
N SER A 150 2.58 -4.36 -13.94
CA SER A 150 1.87 -3.49 -13.02
C SER A 150 2.03 -2.01 -13.38
N THR A 151 1.27 -1.14 -12.71
CA THR A 151 1.31 0.30 -12.94
C THR A 151 1.12 1.07 -11.63
N ILE A 152 1.88 2.15 -11.45
CA ILE A 152 1.64 3.13 -10.38
C ILE A 152 1.42 4.50 -11.02
N ASN A 153 0.21 5.04 -10.87
CA ASN A 153 -0.17 6.37 -11.30
C ASN A 153 -0.09 7.33 -10.10
N GLN A 154 1.07 7.96 -9.90
CA GLN A 154 1.25 8.99 -8.87
C GLN A 154 0.89 10.37 -9.44
N THR A 155 -0.34 10.83 -9.20
CA THR A 155 -0.87 12.09 -9.76
C THR A 155 -0.81 13.27 -8.79
N GLY A 156 -0.42 13.04 -7.54
CA GLY A 156 -0.30 14.06 -6.51
C GLY A 156 0.72 13.71 -5.42
N GLY A 157 0.68 14.46 -4.32
CA GLY A 157 1.56 14.25 -3.18
C GLY A 157 3.05 14.43 -3.50
N SER A 158 3.90 13.75 -2.73
CA SER A 158 5.35 13.74 -2.94
C SER A 158 5.93 12.36 -2.67
N ILE A 159 7.08 12.04 -3.27
CA ILE A 159 7.84 10.84 -2.94
C ILE A 159 9.22 11.27 -2.46
N LYS A 160 9.55 10.91 -1.22
CA LYS A 160 10.84 11.19 -0.60
C LYS A 160 11.51 9.90 -0.16
N THR A 161 12.65 9.58 -0.77
CA THR A 161 13.48 8.43 -0.38
C THR A 161 14.82 8.93 0.14
N THR A 162 15.22 8.50 1.34
CA THR A 162 16.51 8.91 1.97
C THR A 162 17.40 7.76 2.38
N GLY A 163 16.97 6.51 2.21
CA GLY A 163 17.78 5.35 2.53
C GLY A 163 18.97 5.15 1.59
N GLN A 164 20.04 4.54 2.08
CA GLN A 164 21.18 4.13 1.25
C GLN A 164 20.70 3.21 0.11
N ASN A 165 21.13 3.47 -1.13
CA ASN A 165 20.66 2.77 -2.33
C ASN A 165 19.13 2.79 -2.52
N GLY A 166 18.45 3.76 -1.92
CA GLY A 166 17.03 3.92 -2.09
C GLY A 166 16.69 4.56 -3.43
N HIS A 167 15.55 4.18 -3.99
CA HIS A 167 15.04 4.74 -5.23
C HIS A 167 13.68 5.40 -4.98
N ALA A 168 13.47 6.61 -5.49
CA ALA A 168 12.16 7.27 -5.39
C ALA A 168 11.13 6.59 -6.28
N LEU A 169 11.48 6.40 -7.55
CA LEU A 169 10.65 5.75 -8.56
C LEU A 169 11.45 4.65 -9.25
N ARG A 170 10.84 3.47 -9.38
CA ARG A 170 11.38 2.37 -10.18
C ARG A 170 10.26 1.61 -10.90
N GLU A 171 10.59 1.13 -12.09
CA GLU A 171 9.81 0.19 -12.88
C GLU A 171 10.68 -1.05 -13.19
N GLN A 172 10.09 -2.25 -13.25
CA GLN A 172 10.77 -3.48 -13.69
C GLN A 172 9.88 -4.49 -14.40
#